data_AF-A0A251RUN8-F1
#
_entry.id   AF-A0A251RUN8-F1
#
_cell.length_a   1.000
_cell.length_b   1.000
_cell.length_c   1.000
_cell.angle_alpha   90.00
_cell.angle_beta   90.00
_cell.angle_gamma   90.00
#
_symmetry.space_group_name_H-M   'P 1'
#
loop_
_entity.id
_entity.type
_entity.pdbx_description
1 polymer ?
#
loop_
_entity_poly.entity_id
_entity_poly.type
_entity_poly.pdbx_seq_one_letter_code
_entity_poly.pdbx_strand_id
1 'polypeptide(L)'
;MVFSSNMAISPRKLRYDVYSYSYQQDSETPLVISVLASLIERTLARNERIGRKCVSSLKHNSSKTSVRVFDCNETPDMTIQSYLERIFKYTRAGPSVYVIAYVYIDRFCSALPEFRITGRNVHRLLITTIMVASKYVEDMNYRNSYFARVGGITTEEMNTLELEFLFLMNFRMHVNVSVFESYCCHLEREVSIGGGYYIEKTLRCAEETKSRQREYNQMSRITL
;
A
#
# COMPACT_ATOMS: atom_id res chain seq x y z
N MET A 1 -13.63 -10.68 -29.86
CA MET A 1 -14.15 -10.99 -28.51
C MET A 1 -13.54 -12.30 -28.07
N VAL A 2 -12.57 -12.26 -27.16
CA VAL A 2 -12.13 -13.45 -26.40
C VAL A 2 -11.97 -12.97 -24.96
N PHE A 3 -12.58 -13.74 -24.07
CA PHE A 3 -12.94 -13.42 -22.69
C PHE A 3 -11.78 -12.88 -21.84
N SER A 4 -11.95 -11.68 -21.29
CA SER A 4 -11.25 -11.25 -20.08
C SER A 4 -11.68 -12.17 -18.94
N SER A 5 -10.84 -13.14 -18.60
CA SER A 5 -11.02 -13.96 -17.41
C SER A 5 -10.95 -13.03 -16.19
N ASN A 6 -12.06 -12.94 -15.45
CA ASN A 6 -12.09 -12.38 -14.11
C ASN A 6 -11.04 -13.11 -13.26
N MET A 7 -9.86 -12.51 -13.11
CA MET A 7 -8.81 -13.04 -12.26
C MET A 7 -9.27 -12.90 -10.81
N ALA A 8 -9.84 -13.98 -10.27
CA ALA A 8 -10.29 -14.05 -8.89
C ALA A 8 -9.11 -13.77 -7.95
N ILE A 9 -9.12 -12.58 -7.38
CA ILE A 9 -8.20 -12.11 -6.33
C ILE A 9 -8.32 -13.09 -5.15
N SER A 10 -7.28 -13.87 -4.88
CA SER A 10 -7.26 -14.88 -3.80
C SER A 10 -6.09 -14.64 -2.85
N PRO A 11 -6.28 -14.70 -1.52
CA PRO A 11 -5.18 -14.61 -0.54
C PRO A 11 -4.06 -15.61 -0.80
N ARG A 12 -4.37 -16.79 -1.35
CA ARG A 12 -3.37 -17.79 -1.74
C ARG A 12 -2.48 -17.30 -2.88
N LYS A 13 -3.02 -16.54 -3.84
CA LYS A 13 -2.25 -15.95 -4.95
C LYS A 13 -1.34 -14.83 -4.43
N LEU A 14 -1.82 -13.97 -3.54
CA LEU A 14 -0.97 -12.94 -2.92
C LEU A 14 0.20 -13.56 -2.15
N ARG A 15 -0.05 -14.62 -1.38
CA ARG A 15 0.99 -15.33 -0.64
C ARG A 15 2.02 -15.99 -1.56
N TYR A 16 1.57 -16.60 -2.66
CA TYR A 16 2.47 -17.14 -3.68
C TYR A 16 3.33 -16.04 -4.32
N ASP A 17 2.73 -14.92 -4.72
CA ASP A 17 3.44 -13.78 -5.29
C ASP A 17 4.47 -13.20 -4.30
N VAL A 18 4.19 -13.17 -3.00
CA VAL A 18 5.11 -12.58 -2.02
C VAL A 18 6.28 -13.52 -1.67
N TYR A 19 6.03 -14.82 -1.53
CA TYR A 19 7.03 -15.76 -0.99
C TYR A 19 7.64 -16.72 -2.01
N SER A 20 7.06 -16.84 -3.20
CA SER A 20 7.46 -17.79 -4.25
C SER A 20 7.70 -17.12 -5.60
N TYR A 21 7.87 -15.80 -5.63
CA TYR A 21 8.17 -15.08 -6.87
C TYR A 21 9.50 -15.54 -7.47
N SER A 22 9.44 -16.27 -8.57
CA SER A 22 10.58 -16.45 -9.45
C SER A 22 10.60 -15.29 -10.45
N TYR A 23 11.78 -14.74 -10.76
CA TYR A 23 11.96 -13.75 -11.83
C TYR A 23 11.61 -14.29 -13.24
N GLN A 24 11.12 -15.53 -13.34
CA GLN A 24 10.81 -16.21 -14.59
C GLN A 24 9.45 -15.76 -15.13
N GLN A 25 9.51 -14.93 -16.16
CA GLN A 25 8.67 -14.93 -17.37
C GLN A 25 7.15 -14.83 -17.28
N ASP A 26 6.51 -14.69 -16.11
CA ASP A 26 5.09 -14.34 -16.07
C ASP A 26 4.91 -12.82 -16.20
N SER A 27 4.17 -12.43 -17.24
CA SER A 27 3.81 -11.04 -17.54
C SER A 27 2.65 -10.54 -16.67
N GLU A 28 2.16 -11.34 -15.72
CA GLU A 28 1.07 -10.96 -14.84
C GLU A 28 1.56 -10.00 -13.75
N THR A 29 0.86 -8.89 -13.61
CA THR A 29 1.07 -7.93 -12.53
C THR A 29 0.75 -8.60 -11.19
N PRO A 30 1.68 -8.65 -10.22
CA PRO A 30 1.46 -9.22 -8.90
C PRO A 30 0.26 -8.60 -8.20
N LEU A 31 -0.49 -9.42 -7.47
CA LEU A 31 -1.74 -8.97 -6.87
C LEU A 31 -1.54 -7.85 -5.82
N VAL A 32 -0.37 -7.81 -5.16
CA VAL A 32 -0.02 -6.76 -4.21
C VAL A 32 -0.18 -5.36 -4.80
N ILE A 33 0.07 -5.18 -6.10
CA ILE A 33 -0.02 -3.88 -6.77
C ILE A 33 -1.46 -3.36 -6.77
N SER A 34 -2.44 -4.20 -7.12
CA SER A 34 -3.85 -3.79 -7.16
C SER A 34 -4.41 -3.53 -5.77
N VAL A 35 -3.95 -4.28 -4.78
CA VAL A 35 -4.34 -4.11 -3.38
C VAL A 35 -3.81 -2.78 -2.85
N LEU A 36 -2.54 -2.48 -3.09
CA LEU A 36 -1.95 -1.21 -2.67
C LEU A 36 -2.59 -0.02 -3.38
N ALA A 37 -2.85 -0.12 -4.68
CA ALA A 37 -3.57 0.94 -5.40
C ALA A 37 -4.92 1.24 -4.73
N SER A 38 -5.72 0.20 -4.47
CA SER A 38 -7.03 0.35 -3.82
C SER A 38 -6.91 0.96 -2.41
N LEU A 39 -5.93 0.51 -1.61
CA LEU A 39 -5.67 1.06 -0.27
C LEU A 39 -5.34 2.56 -0.31
N ILE A 40 -4.45 2.94 -1.22
CA ILE A 40 -4.01 4.31 -1.38
C ILE A 40 -5.16 5.18 -1.91
N GLU A 41 -5.92 4.72 -2.91
CA GLU A 41 -7.08 5.43 -3.44
C GLU A 41 -8.17 5.66 -2.38
N ARG A 42 -8.48 4.65 -1.55
CA ARG A 42 -9.40 4.82 -0.40
C ARG A 42 -8.87 5.85 0.60
N THR A 43 -7.55 5.87 0.82
CA THR A 43 -6.90 6.85 1.69
C THR A 43 -7.01 8.27 1.12
N LEU A 44 -6.79 8.45 -0.19
CA LEU A 44 -7.02 9.72 -0.87
C LEU A 44 -8.47 10.19 -0.72
N ALA A 45 -9.44 9.32 -1.04
CA ALA A 45 -10.86 9.64 -0.94
C ALA A 45 -11.28 10.02 0.49
N ARG A 46 -10.71 9.38 1.51
CA ARG A 46 -10.91 9.74 2.91
C ARG A 46 -10.30 11.12 3.22
N ASN A 47 -9.07 11.37 2.79
CA ASN A 47 -8.37 12.62 3.05
C ASN A 47 -9.05 13.83 2.38
N GLU A 48 -9.58 13.67 1.17
CA GLU A 48 -10.34 14.71 0.48
C GLU A 48 -11.62 15.10 1.24
N ARG A 49 -12.35 14.12 1.78
CA ARG A 49 -13.56 14.37 2.59
C ARG A 49 -13.23 15.14 3.87
N ILE A 50 -12.10 14.82 4.51
CA ILE A 50 -11.65 15.52 5.72
C ILE A 50 -11.16 16.93 5.36
N GLY A 51 -10.43 17.08 4.26
CA GLY A 51 -9.97 18.36 3.74
C GLY A 51 -11.11 19.35 3.55
N ARG A 52 -12.20 18.93 2.88
CA ARG A 52 -13.39 19.76 2.63
C ARG A 52 -14.10 20.23 3.91
N LYS A 53 -14.05 19.44 4.99
CA LYS A 53 -14.65 19.81 6.29
C LYS A 53 -13.83 20.84 7.09
N CYS A 54 -12.51 20.93 6.85
CA CYS A 54 -11.60 21.78 7.61
C CYS A 54 -11.18 23.08 6.89
N VAL A 55 -11.60 23.34 5.63
CA VAL A 55 -11.23 24.57 4.90
C VAL A 55 -11.77 25.85 5.55
N SER A 56 -12.72 25.76 6.47
CA SER A 56 -13.24 26.91 7.22
C SER A 56 -12.29 27.43 8.32
N SER A 57 -11.17 26.79 8.60
CA SER A 57 -10.27 27.24 9.68
C SER A 57 -8.81 26.90 9.41
N LEU A 58 -7.96 27.92 9.53
CA LEU A 58 -6.48 27.90 9.64
C LEU A 58 -5.72 28.38 8.39
N LYS A 59 -5.53 29.72 8.36
CA LYS A 59 -4.39 30.39 7.74
C LYS A 59 -3.15 30.23 8.65
N HIS A 60 -1.98 30.16 8.01
CA HIS A 60 -0.60 30.27 8.51
C HIS A 60 -0.07 29.26 9.55
N ASN A 61 1.00 28.57 9.16
CA ASN A 61 2.27 28.62 9.89
C ASN A 61 3.44 28.13 9.03
N SER A 62 4.58 28.78 9.23
CA SER A 62 5.70 28.91 8.30
C SER A 62 6.87 27.98 8.65
N SER A 63 6.59 26.68 8.78
CA SER A 63 7.59 25.62 9.02
C SER A 63 7.34 24.40 8.13
N LYS A 64 6.93 24.62 6.87
CA LYS A 64 6.26 23.62 6.02
C LYS A 64 7.08 23.07 4.85
N THR A 65 8.38 23.33 4.77
CA THR A 65 9.15 23.02 3.55
C THR A 65 9.31 21.50 3.33
N SER A 66 9.68 20.74 4.37
CA SER A 66 9.94 19.30 4.23
C SER A 66 8.66 18.47 4.00
N VAL A 67 7.52 18.86 4.59
CA VAL A 67 6.21 18.20 4.35
C VAL A 67 5.74 18.36 2.89
N ARG A 68 6.18 19.43 2.21
CA ARG A 68 5.80 19.75 0.83
C ARG A 68 6.78 19.21 -0.21
N VAL A 69 7.86 18.53 0.18
CA VAL A 69 8.84 18.00 -0.79
C VAL A 69 8.18 17.06 -1.82
N PHE A 70 7.18 16.30 -1.36
CA PHE A 70 6.42 15.39 -2.22
C PHE A 70 5.33 16.06 -3.05
N ASP A 71 5.03 17.35 -2.86
CA ASP A 71 3.97 18.03 -3.62
C ASP A 71 4.39 18.32 -5.07
N CYS A 72 3.68 17.78 -6.05
CA CYS A 72 3.78 18.16 -7.46
C CYS A 72 3.08 19.50 -7.74
N ASN A 73 3.61 20.27 -8.69
CA ASN A 73 2.95 21.49 -9.18
C ASN A 73 1.69 21.15 -9.98
N GLU A 74 1.74 20.10 -10.80
CA GLU A 74 0.63 19.57 -11.58
C GLU A 74 0.38 18.12 -11.18
N THR A 75 -0.88 17.74 -10.97
CA THR A 75 -1.26 16.35 -10.67
C THR A 75 -1.17 15.53 -11.95
N PRO A 76 -0.41 14.42 -11.97
CA PRO A 76 -0.37 13.54 -13.14
C PRO A 76 -1.76 13.04 -13.50
N ASP A 77 -2.13 13.09 -14.77
CA ASP A 77 -3.37 12.50 -15.30
C ASP A 77 -3.23 10.97 -15.45
N MET A 78 -3.04 10.30 -14.32
CA MET A 78 -2.79 8.87 -14.24
C MET A 78 -3.25 8.33 -12.90
N THR A 79 -4.03 7.25 -12.93
CA THR A 79 -4.52 6.56 -11.73
C THR A 79 -3.37 5.95 -10.93
N ILE A 80 -3.61 5.67 -9.66
CA ILE A 80 -2.60 5.03 -8.79
C ILE A 80 -2.29 3.63 -9.29
N GLN A 81 -3.31 2.89 -9.72
CA GLN A 81 -3.16 1.58 -10.33
C GLN A 81 -2.21 1.61 -11.53
N SER A 82 -2.48 2.46 -12.53
CA SER A 82 -1.68 2.55 -13.74
C SER A 82 -0.26 3.03 -13.46
N TYR A 83 -0.06 3.88 -12.45
CA TYR A 83 1.27 4.30 -12.03
C TYR A 83 2.08 3.17 -11.41
N LEU A 84 1.48 2.38 -10.50
CA LEU A 84 2.16 1.23 -9.89
C LEU A 84 2.45 0.12 -10.92
N GLU A 85 1.52 -0.15 -11.84
CA GLU A 85 1.73 -1.06 -12.96
C GLU A 85 2.87 -0.61 -13.87
N ARG A 86 2.96 0.69 -14.16
CA ARG A 86 4.08 1.28 -14.89
C ARG A 86 5.40 1.05 -14.16
N ILE A 87 5.45 1.31 -12.85
CA ILE A 87 6.67 1.07 -12.05
C ILE A 87 7.08 -0.40 -12.13
N PHE A 88 6.14 -1.32 -11.92
CA PHE A 88 6.40 -2.76 -12.00
C PHE A 88 6.88 -3.21 -13.37
N LYS A 89 6.22 -2.75 -14.43
CA LYS A 89 6.55 -3.12 -15.82
C LYS A 89 8.01 -2.82 -16.16
N TYR A 90 8.53 -1.67 -15.71
CA TYR A 90 9.88 -1.24 -16.05
C TYR A 90 10.94 -1.65 -15.02
N THR A 91 10.61 -1.70 -13.73
CA THR A 91 11.59 -2.05 -12.68
C THR A 91 11.65 -3.54 -12.39
N ARG A 92 10.56 -4.29 -12.63
CA ARG A 92 10.43 -5.70 -12.23
C ARG A 92 10.76 -5.95 -10.74
N ALA A 93 10.54 -4.93 -9.90
CA ALA A 93 10.76 -5.04 -8.46
C ALA A 93 9.91 -6.20 -7.89
N GLY A 94 10.50 -6.98 -6.98
CA GLY A 94 9.82 -8.11 -6.37
C GLY A 94 8.56 -7.69 -5.59
N PRO A 95 7.52 -8.54 -5.47
CA PRO A 95 6.31 -8.21 -4.70
C PRO A 95 6.57 -7.82 -3.24
N SER A 96 7.63 -8.36 -2.63
CA SER A 96 8.10 -7.97 -1.29
C SER A 96 8.48 -6.50 -1.19
N VAL A 97 9.06 -5.90 -2.24
CA VAL A 97 9.42 -4.48 -2.30
C VAL A 97 8.18 -3.60 -2.10
N TYR A 98 7.06 -3.97 -2.71
CA TYR A 98 5.81 -3.23 -2.61
C TYR A 98 5.21 -3.30 -1.20
N VAL A 99 5.30 -4.45 -0.54
CA VAL A 99 4.88 -4.58 0.87
C VAL A 99 5.75 -3.71 1.77
N ILE A 100 7.07 -3.72 1.58
CA ILE A 100 8.01 -2.88 2.34
C ILE A 100 7.78 -1.39 2.07
N ALA A 101 7.52 -1.00 0.81
CA ALA A 101 7.16 0.37 0.47
C ALA A 101 5.88 0.81 1.20
N TYR A 102 4.90 -0.08 1.35
CA TYR A 102 3.69 0.21 2.12
C TYR A 102 3.97 0.40 3.63
N VAL A 103 4.85 -0.43 4.22
CA VAL A 103 5.35 -0.22 5.60
C VAL A 103 6.00 1.15 5.74
N TYR A 104 6.80 1.56 4.75
CA TYR A 104 7.46 2.86 4.74
C TYR A 104 6.47 4.02 4.67
N ILE A 105 5.43 3.93 3.85
CA ILE A 105 4.36 4.94 3.78
C ILE A 105 3.65 5.07 5.13
N ASP A 106 3.30 3.96 5.77
CA ASP A 106 2.60 3.96 7.06
C ASP A 106 3.45 4.57 8.19
N ARG A 107 4.72 4.20 8.25
CA ARG A 107 5.70 4.79 9.18
C ARG A 107 5.90 6.28 8.91
N PHE A 108 5.99 6.68 7.65
CA PHE A 108 6.17 8.08 7.24
C PHE A 108 4.97 8.94 7.67
N CYS A 109 3.74 8.49 7.40
CA CYS A 109 2.53 9.18 7.84
C CYS A 109 2.40 9.22 9.37
N SER A 110 2.86 8.19 10.08
CA SER A 110 2.87 8.17 11.55
C SER A 110 3.91 9.13 12.15
N ALA A 111 5.06 9.28 11.50
CA ALA A 111 6.12 10.20 11.93
C ALA A 111 5.78 11.67 11.65
N LEU A 112 4.93 11.94 10.64
CA LEU A 112 4.52 13.28 10.24
C LEU A 112 2.98 13.41 10.27
N PRO A 113 2.36 13.67 11.44
CA PRO A 113 0.90 13.76 11.57
C PRO A 113 0.25 14.86 10.71
N GLU A 114 1.02 15.88 10.33
CA GLU A 114 0.55 16.95 9.44
C GLU A 114 0.54 16.55 7.96
N PHE A 115 1.33 15.53 7.59
CA PHE A 115 1.38 15.04 6.22
C PHE A 115 0.10 14.27 5.89
N ARG A 116 -0.55 14.64 4.80
CA ARG A 116 -1.71 13.93 4.27
C ARG A 116 -1.43 13.50 2.85
N ILE A 117 -1.72 12.24 2.55
CA ILE A 117 -1.67 11.75 1.18
C ILE A 117 -2.78 12.44 0.37
N THR A 118 -2.40 13.08 -0.73
CA THR A 118 -3.28 13.79 -1.66
C THR A 118 -2.90 13.45 -3.10
N GLY A 119 -3.78 13.75 -4.05
CA GLY A 119 -3.47 13.58 -5.48
C GLY A 119 -2.23 14.36 -5.96
N ARG A 120 -1.80 15.40 -5.22
CA ARG A 120 -0.59 16.17 -5.54
C ARG A 120 0.70 15.50 -5.10
N ASN A 121 0.67 14.63 -4.09
CA ASN A 121 1.89 14.09 -3.51
C ASN A 121 2.06 12.58 -3.62
N VAL A 122 0.96 11.86 -3.89
CA VAL A 122 0.92 10.40 -3.88
C VAL A 122 1.89 9.78 -4.90
N HIS A 123 1.97 10.29 -6.14
CA HIS A 123 2.86 9.70 -7.15
C HIS A 123 4.33 9.83 -6.77
N ARG A 124 4.77 11.01 -6.31
CA ARG A 124 6.13 11.22 -5.81
C ARG A 124 6.43 10.36 -4.59
N LEU A 125 5.50 10.26 -3.64
CA LEU A 125 5.66 9.40 -2.47
C LEU A 125 5.82 7.92 -2.86
N LEU A 126 5.01 7.43 -3.82
CA LEU A 126 5.05 6.04 -4.27
C LEU A 126 6.37 5.70 -4.96
N ILE A 127 6.82 6.49 -5.94
CA ILE A 127 8.09 6.19 -6.64
C ILE A 127 9.27 6.23 -5.67
N THR A 128 9.30 7.19 -4.74
CA THR A 128 10.37 7.30 -3.74
C THR A 128 10.38 6.12 -2.79
N THR A 129 9.24 5.76 -2.22
CA THR A 129 9.15 4.64 -1.25
C THR A 129 9.46 3.30 -1.89
N ILE A 130 9.01 3.06 -3.13
CA ILE A 130 9.31 1.84 -3.89
C ILE A 130 10.80 1.79 -4.25
N MET A 131 11.37 2.89 -4.74
CA MET A 131 12.81 2.93 -5.06
C MET A 131 13.66 2.63 -3.83
N VAL A 132 13.39 3.31 -2.70
CA VAL A 132 14.18 3.12 -1.48
C VAL A 132 13.99 1.70 -0.92
N ALA A 133 12.78 1.14 -0.98
CA ALA A 133 12.53 -0.25 -0.62
C ALA A 133 13.31 -1.23 -1.50
N SER A 134 13.29 -1.03 -2.82
CA SER A 134 14.02 -1.86 -3.78
C SER A 134 15.53 -1.81 -3.51
N LYS A 135 16.10 -0.61 -3.26
CA LYS A 135 17.52 -0.46 -2.93
C LYS A 135 17.93 -1.12 -1.61
N TYR A 136 17.00 -1.24 -0.68
CA TYR A 136 17.27 -1.81 0.63
C TYR A 136 17.12 -3.34 0.64
N VAL A 137 16.18 -3.88 -0.16
CA VAL A 137 15.77 -5.29 -0.11
C VAL A 137 16.43 -6.13 -1.19
N GLU A 138 16.67 -5.57 -2.38
CA GLU A 138 17.18 -6.32 -3.53
C GLU A 138 18.71 -6.18 -3.67
N ASP A 139 19.40 -7.29 -3.90
CA ASP A 139 20.86 -7.30 -4.10
C ASP A 139 21.29 -6.54 -5.37
N MET A 140 20.44 -6.58 -6.40
CA MET A 140 20.66 -5.93 -7.69
C MET A 140 19.56 -4.89 -7.90
N ASN A 141 19.95 -3.62 -8.03
CA ASN A 141 18.99 -2.54 -8.27
C ASN A 141 19.49 -1.47 -9.24
N TYR A 142 18.55 -0.69 -9.79
CA TYR A 142 18.77 0.40 -10.70
C TYR A 142 19.23 1.69 -10.01
N ARG A 143 19.87 2.56 -10.79
CA ARG A 143 20.24 3.92 -10.37
C ARG A 143 19.02 4.84 -10.29
N ASN A 144 19.13 5.93 -9.53
CA ASN A 144 18.07 6.95 -9.43
C ASN A 144 17.64 7.51 -10.78
N SER A 145 18.57 7.68 -11.72
CA SER A 145 18.24 8.16 -13.06
C SER A 145 17.27 7.23 -13.81
N TYR A 146 17.28 5.93 -13.51
CA TYR A 146 16.33 4.99 -14.07
C TYR A 146 14.96 5.14 -13.40
N PHE A 147 14.91 5.16 -12.06
CA PHE A 147 13.67 5.39 -11.30
C PHE A 147 13.02 6.74 -11.63
N ALA A 148 13.82 7.79 -11.84
CA ALA A 148 13.34 9.10 -12.28
C ALA A 148 12.62 9.03 -13.63
N ARG A 149 13.22 8.35 -14.63
CA ARG A 149 12.59 8.12 -15.94
C ARG A 149 11.31 7.31 -15.83
N VAL A 150 11.30 6.25 -15.02
CA VAL A 150 10.11 5.44 -14.77
C VAL A 150 9.02 6.27 -14.09
N GLY A 151 9.38 7.09 -13.09
CA GLY A 151 8.48 7.95 -12.34
C GLY A 151 7.98 9.19 -13.09
N GLY A 152 8.64 9.56 -14.19
CA GLY A 152 8.31 10.75 -14.98
C GLY A 152 8.84 12.06 -14.39
N ILE A 153 9.92 12.00 -13.61
CA ILE A 153 10.54 13.16 -12.95
C ILE A 153 12.02 13.28 -13.33
N THR A 154 12.66 14.41 -13.00
CA THR A 154 14.09 14.58 -13.26
C THR A 154 14.92 13.75 -12.28
N THR A 155 16.15 13.39 -12.69
CA THR A 155 17.08 12.68 -11.79
C THR A 155 17.39 13.49 -10.54
N GLU A 156 17.54 14.80 -10.67
CA GLU A 156 17.79 15.71 -9.55
C GLU A 156 16.63 15.71 -8.54
N GLU A 157 15.40 15.73 -9.05
CA GLU A 157 14.20 15.62 -8.22
C GLU A 157 14.14 14.26 -7.51
N MET A 158 14.41 13.16 -8.21
CA MET A 158 14.47 11.82 -7.60
C MET A 158 15.53 11.73 -6.49
N ASN A 159 16.72 12.31 -6.71
CA ASN A 159 17.79 12.36 -5.72
C ASN A 159 17.37 13.17 -4.48
N THR A 160 16.70 14.30 -4.69
CA THR A 160 16.21 15.16 -3.60
C THR A 160 15.14 14.44 -2.79
N LEU A 161 14.18 13.80 -3.46
CA LEU A 161 13.13 13.04 -2.80
C LEU A 161 13.68 11.85 -2.01
N GLU A 162 14.69 11.14 -2.54
CA GLU A 162 15.37 10.07 -1.81
C GLU A 162 15.95 10.57 -0.50
N LEU A 163 16.76 11.63 -0.59
CA LEU A 163 17.51 12.16 0.53
C LEU A 163 16.56 12.69 1.62
N GLU A 164 15.58 13.49 1.24
CA GLU A 164 14.55 14.01 2.16
C GLU A 164 13.76 12.86 2.81
N PHE A 165 13.37 11.85 2.04
CA PHE A 165 12.67 10.68 2.60
C PHE A 165 13.51 9.95 3.66
N LEU A 166 14.79 9.71 3.37
CA LEU A 166 15.71 9.05 4.29
C LEU A 166 15.92 9.86 5.59
N PHE A 167 16.08 11.19 5.48
CA PHE A 167 16.18 12.06 6.64
C PHE A 167 14.89 12.09 7.47
N LEU A 168 13.72 12.22 6.84
CA LEU A 168 12.44 12.20 7.53
C LEU A 168 12.17 10.86 8.25
N MET A 169 12.71 9.76 7.72
CA MET A 169 12.63 8.44 8.32
C MET A 169 13.73 8.15 9.35
N ASN A 170 14.63 9.10 9.61
CA ASN A 170 15.85 8.93 10.41
C ASN A 170 16.65 7.69 9.99
N PHE A 171 16.70 7.39 8.68
CA PHE A 171 17.36 6.21 8.12
C PHE A 171 16.89 4.85 8.68
N ARG A 172 15.71 4.80 9.33
CA ARG A 172 15.15 3.57 9.92
C ARG A 172 14.41 2.71 8.88
N MET A 173 15.19 2.16 7.94
CA MET A 173 14.69 1.37 6.82
C MET A 173 14.48 -0.12 7.16
N HIS A 174 15.13 -0.63 8.20
CA HIS A 174 14.98 -2.02 8.58
C HIS A 174 13.52 -2.38 8.91
N VAL A 175 13.03 -3.48 8.33
CA VAL A 175 11.73 -4.08 8.62
C VAL A 175 11.96 -5.50 9.11
N ASN A 176 11.58 -5.77 10.36
CA ASN A 176 11.65 -7.12 10.92
C ASN A 176 10.71 -8.07 10.17
N VAL A 177 11.08 -9.35 10.10
CA VAL A 177 10.26 -10.40 9.47
C VAL A 177 8.85 -10.44 10.06
N SER A 178 8.72 -10.35 11.39
CA SER A 178 7.40 -10.31 12.06
C SER A 178 6.54 -9.12 11.65
N VAL A 179 7.16 -7.95 11.43
CA VAL A 179 6.46 -6.77 10.92
C VAL A 179 6.04 -7.00 9.48
N PHE A 180 6.95 -7.48 8.63
CA PHE A 180 6.64 -7.81 7.24
C PHE A 180 5.47 -8.79 7.12
N GLU A 181 5.52 -9.91 7.86
CA GLU A 181 4.46 -10.92 7.91
C GLU A 181 3.12 -10.32 8.37
N SER A 182 3.14 -9.43 9.37
CA SER A 182 1.95 -8.73 9.84
C SER A 182 1.32 -7.86 8.75
N TYR A 183 2.13 -7.15 7.95
CA TYR A 183 1.62 -6.37 6.83
C TYR A 183 1.13 -7.26 5.69
N CYS A 184 1.79 -8.37 5.38
CA CYS A 184 1.26 -9.37 4.44
C CYS A 184 -0.12 -9.86 4.87
N CYS A 185 -0.27 -10.25 6.15
CA CYS A 185 -1.55 -10.67 6.71
C CYS A 185 -2.61 -9.56 6.64
N HIS A 186 -2.22 -8.30 6.85
CA HIS A 186 -3.12 -7.17 6.72
C HIS A 186 -3.60 -6.99 5.28
N LEU A 187 -2.69 -7.02 4.30
CA LEU A 187 -3.01 -6.90 2.88
C LEU A 187 -3.90 -8.06 2.40
N GLU A 188 -3.65 -9.29 2.86
CA GLU A 188 -4.50 -10.46 2.59
C GLU A 188 -5.94 -10.29 3.12
N ARG A 189 -6.10 -9.63 4.29
CA ARG A 189 -7.43 -9.31 4.83
C ARG A 189 -8.12 -8.23 4.02
N GLU A 190 -7.40 -7.18 3.60
CA GLU A 190 -7.96 -6.12 2.75
C GLU A 190 -8.43 -6.68 1.40
N VAL A 191 -7.68 -7.62 0.82
CA VAL A 191 -8.10 -8.42 -0.34
C VAL A 191 -9.42 -9.15 -0.09
N SER A 192 -9.52 -9.82 1.07
CA SER A 192 -10.68 -10.63 1.43
C SER A 192 -11.95 -9.79 1.66
N ILE A 193 -11.79 -8.48 1.92
CA ILE A 193 -12.87 -7.53 2.17
C ILE A 193 -13.20 -6.71 0.89
N GLY A 194 -12.21 -6.49 0.02
CA GLY A 194 -12.30 -5.65 -1.18
C GLY A 194 -12.69 -6.34 -2.49
N GLY A 195 -12.79 -7.68 -2.51
CA GLY A 195 -13.49 -8.42 -3.56
C GLY A 195 -14.87 -8.84 -3.04
N GLY A 196 -15.94 -8.28 -3.59
CA GLY A 196 -17.30 -8.35 -3.01
C GLY A 196 -17.75 -9.72 -2.45
N TYR A 197 -18.47 -9.65 -1.32
CA TYR A 197 -19.29 -10.69 -0.68
C TYR A 197 -18.60 -11.91 -0.04
N TYR A 198 -18.18 -11.74 1.22
CA TYR A 198 -18.43 -12.75 2.28
C TYR A 198 -18.76 -12.09 3.62
N ILE A 199 -19.70 -11.13 3.63
CA ILE A 199 -20.44 -10.78 4.86
C ILE A 199 -21.18 -12.03 5.41
N GLU A 200 -21.41 -13.04 4.56
CA GLU A 200 -22.01 -14.32 4.96
C GLU A 200 -21.11 -15.21 5.84
N LYS A 201 -19.77 -15.07 5.84
CA LYS A 201 -18.93 -15.87 6.75
C LYS A 201 -18.85 -15.30 8.15
N THR A 202 -18.96 -13.97 8.30
CA THR A 202 -19.10 -13.38 9.63
C THR A 202 -20.50 -13.67 10.21
N LEU A 203 -21.54 -13.73 9.38
CA LEU A 203 -22.86 -14.20 9.79
C LEU A 203 -22.86 -15.71 10.10
N ARG A 204 -22.26 -16.59 9.28
CA ARG A 204 -22.14 -18.02 9.60
C ARG A 204 -21.28 -18.30 10.83
N CYS A 205 -20.14 -17.63 11.00
CA CYS A 205 -19.35 -17.74 12.24
C CYS A 205 -20.14 -17.21 13.45
N ALA A 206 -20.88 -16.10 13.32
CA ALA A 206 -21.70 -15.57 14.41
C ALA A 206 -22.92 -16.45 14.73
N GLU A 207 -23.52 -17.11 13.73
CA GLU A 207 -24.62 -18.07 13.88
C GLU A 207 -24.13 -19.39 14.50
N GLU A 208 -22.97 -19.90 14.07
CA GLU A 208 -22.31 -21.09 14.67
C GLU A 208 -21.83 -20.84 16.10
N THR A 209 -21.44 -19.60 16.43
CA THR A 209 -21.06 -19.24 17.81
C THR A 209 -22.32 -19.11 18.69
N LYS A 210 -23.42 -18.60 18.14
CA LYS A 210 -24.72 -18.51 18.85
C LYS A 210 -25.39 -19.89 19.04
N SER A 211 -25.26 -20.82 18.10
CA SER A 211 -25.79 -22.19 18.26
C SER A 211 -25.01 -22.99 19.31
N ARG A 212 -23.68 -22.91 19.32
CA ARG A 212 -22.83 -23.54 20.34
C ARG A 212 -23.07 -23.00 21.75
N GLN A 213 -23.30 -21.68 21.89
CA GLN A 213 -23.62 -21.08 23.19
C GLN A 213 -25.00 -21.51 23.73
N ARG A 214 -25.98 -21.75 22.84
CA ARG A 214 -27.32 -22.25 23.20
C ARG A 214 -27.28 -23.71 23.65
N GLU A 215 -26.54 -24.57 22.96
CA GLU A 215 -26.34 -25.97 23.36
C GLU A 215 -25.63 -26.10 24.71
N TYR A 216 -24.60 -25.28 24.97
CA TYR A 216 -23.91 -25.26 26.26
C TYR A 216 -24.83 -24.82 27.42
N ASN A 217 -25.66 -23.81 27.19
CA ASN A 217 -26.62 -23.33 28.19
C ASN A 217 -27.78 -24.32 28.42
N GLN A 218 -28.12 -25.15 27.43
CA GLN A 218 -29.15 -26.17 27.56
C GLN A 218 -28.61 -27.43 28.27
N MET A 219 -27.36 -27.83 27.99
CA MET A 219 -26.64 -28.89 28.72
C MET A 219 -26.42 -28.55 30.19
N SER A 220 -26.06 -27.29 30.48
CA SER A 220 -25.83 -26.81 31.85
C SER A 220 -27.11 -26.72 32.70
N ARG A 221 -28.30 -26.72 32.06
CA ARG A 221 -29.61 -26.75 32.73
C ARG A 221 -30.15 -28.15 33.01
N ILE A 222 -29.54 -29.19 32.44
CA ILE A 222 -29.96 -30.60 32.62
C ILE A 222 -29.10 -31.30 33.69
N THR A 223 -28.00 -30.68 34.12
CA THR A 223 -27.02 -31.26 35.08
C THR A 223 -27.13 -30.64 36.50
N LEU A 224 -28.26 -29.99 36.81
CA LEU A 224 -28.66 -29.51 38.14
C LEU A 224 -30.08 -29.98 38.42
#